data_AF-A0A1M3E5Y1-F1
#
_entry.id   AF-A0A1M3E5Y1-F1
#
_cell.length_a   1.000
_cell.length_b   1.000
_cell.length_c   1.000
_cell.angle_alpha   90.00
_cell.angle_beta   90.00
_cell.angle_gamma   90.00
#
_symmetry.space_group_name_H-M   'P 1'
#
loop_
_entity.id
_entity.type
_entity.pdbx_description
1 polymer ?
#
loop_
_entity_poly.entity_id
_entity_poly.type
_entity_poly.pdbx_seq_one_letter_code
_entity_poly.pdbx_strand_id
1 'polypeptide(L)'
;MEEARTLPVTTAAALTALMHSILKDLYPRVFNSCQAVAAAAEDLEQTPDTRLLKSSVDSIYNAIERLFYKEKIVLFPYLEKHFSPETRPKTITAIHTALEEGSRITKMTDLFKDWLSAAGFEAGGTMPGKQVPVAFRDFESAWQELCRNRENMFSSFTP
;
A
#
# COMPACT_ATOMS: atom_id res chain seq x y z
N MET A 1 -8.44 -42.42 -2.84
CA MET A 1 -8.15 -41.56 -4.00
C MET A 1 -8.00 -40.15 -3.46
N GLU A 2 -6.77 -39.76 -3.15
CA GLU A 2 -6.47 -38.36 -2.82
C GLU A 2 -6.52 -37.55 -4.11
N GLU A 3 -7.44 -36.58 -4.17
CA GLU A 3 -7.39 -35.54 -5.18
C GLU A 3 -6.11 -34.74 -4.95
N ALA A 4 -5.15 -34.93 -5.86
CA ALA A 4 -4.01 -34.05 -6.00
C ALA A 4 -4.54 -32.65 -6.29
N ARG A 5 -4.66 -31.83 -5.24
CA ARG A 5 -4.91 -30.39 -5.35
C ARG A 5 -3.73 -29.82 -6.12
N THR A 6 -3.87 -29.70 -7.44
CA THR A 6 -2.98 -28.91 -8.27
C THR A 6 -3.11 -27.47 -7.79
N LEU A 7 -2.15 -27.03 -6.98
CA LEU A 7 -1.95 -25.62 -6.68
C LEU A 7 -1.98 -24.86 -8.01
N PRO A 8 -2.70 -23.74 -8.12
CA PRO A 8 -2.70 -22.96 -9.35
C PRO A 8 -1.25 -22.55 -9.59
N VAL A 9 -0.64 -23.10 -10.65
CA VAL A 9 0.71 -22.72 -11.05
C VAL A 9 0.60 -21.33 -11.63
N THR A 10 0.71 -20.31 -10.78
CA THR A 10 0.90 -18.94 -11.24
C THR A 10 2.19 -18.94 -12.06
N THR A 11 2.08 -18.78 -13.37
CA THR A 11 3.23 -18.84 -14.26
C THR A 11 4.17 -17.66 -13.99
N ALA A 12 5.47 -17.81 -14.26
CA ALA A 12 6.43 -16.71 -14.12
C ALA A 12 5.99 -15.46 -14.91
N ALA A 13 5.40 -15.65 -16.10
CA ALA A 13 4.83 -14.57 -16.91
C ALA A 13 3.67 -13.83 -16.21
N ALA A 14 2.77 -14.57 -15.55
CA ALA A 14 1.68 -13.97 -14.78
C ALA A 14 2.19 -13.18 -13.57
N LEU A 15 3.25 -13.66 -12.91
CA LEU A 15 3.87 -12.95 -11.78
C LEU A 15 4.60 -11.69 -12.23
N THR A 16 5.31 -11.72 -13.35
CA THR A 16 5.89 -10.52 -13.96
C THR A 16 4.83 -9.50 -14.38
N ALA A 17 3.71 -9.95 -14.95
CA ALA A 17 2.60 -9.06 -15.27
C ALA A 17 2.02 -8.38 -14.02
N LEU A 18 1.89 -9.13 -12.92
CA LEU A 18 1.40 -8.61 -11.64
C LEU A 18 2.39 -7.61 -11.01
N MET A 19 3.70 -7.90 -11.01
CA MET A 19 4.74 -6.96 -10.60
C MET A 19 4.69 -5.66 -11.39
N HIS A 20 4.53 -5.75 -12.72
CA HIS A 20 4.39 -4.58 -13.57
C HIS A 20 3.13 -3.77 -13.25
N SER A 21 1.98 -4.41 -13.07
CA SER A 21 0.73 -3.69 -12.73
C SER A 21 0.81 -3.02 -11.36
N ILE A 22 1.42 -3.68 -10.37
CA ILE A 22 1.69 -3.07 -9.06
C ILE A 22 2.50 -1.78 -9.22
N LEU A 23 3.59 -1.82 -9.99
CA LEU A 23 4.48 -0.65 -10.16
C LEU A 23 3.91 0.46 -11.04
N LYS A 24 3.19 0.11 -12.11
CA LYS A 24 2.75 1.07 -13.14
C LYS A 24 1.34 1.60 -12.90
N ASP A 25 0.50 0.86 -12.18
CA ASP A 25 -0.90 1.20 -12.00
C ASP A 25 -1.23 1.45 -10.52
N LEU A 26 -0.94 0.48 -9.64
CA LEU A 26 -1.41 0.54 -8.24
C LEU A 26 -0.65 1.55 -7.40
N TYR A 27 0.69 1.55 -7.42
CA TYR A 27 1.49 2.54 -6.71
C TYR A 27 1.16 3.99 -7.13
N PRO A 28 1.11 4.32 -8.43
CA PRO A 28 0.69 5.65 -8.87
C PRO A 28 -0.70 6.06 -8.36
N ARG A 29 -1.68 5.14 -8.34
CA ARG A 29 -3.01 5.42 -7.75
C ARG A 29 -2.92 5.73 -6.27
N VAL A 30 -2.10 5.00 -5.52
CA VAL A 30 -1.85 5.27 -4.08
C VAL A 30 -1.19 6.63 -3.88
N PHE A 31 -0.16 6.98 -4.66
CA PHE A 31 0.50 8.28 -4.55
C PHE A 31 -0.45 9.43 -4.88
N ASN A 32 -1.20 9.35 -5.97
CA ASN A 32 -2.13 10.38 -6.39
C ASN A 32 -3.24 10.59 -5.35
N SER A 33 -3.81 9.51 -4.81
CA SER A 33 -4.84 9.59 -3.78
C SER A 33 -4.29 10.12 -2.45
N CYS A 34 -3.08 9.73 -2.05
CA CYS A 34 -2.42 10.27 -0.86
C CYS A 34 -2.14 11.78 -0.99
N GLN A 35 -1.68 12.24 -2.16
CA GLN A 35 -1.51 13.67 -2.46
C GLN A 35 -2.84 14.42 -2.44
N ALA A 36 -3.95 13.80 -2.87
CA ALA A 36 -5.27 14.41 -2.75
C ALA A 36 -5.69 14.61 -1.28
N VAL A 37 -5.30 13.71 -0.36
CA VAL A 37 -5.50 13.92 1.09
C VAL A 37 -4.70 15.12 1.57
N ALA A 38 -3.43 15.23 1.16
CA ALA A 38 -2.57 16.36 1.51
C ALA A 38 -3.13 17.69 0.99
N ALA A 39 -3.57 17.74 -0.26
CA ALA A 39 -4.21 18.92 -0.85
C ALA A 39 -5.48 19.32 -0.10
N ALA A 40 -6.36 18.35 0.20
CA ALA A 40 -7.56 18.62 0.99
C ALA A 40 -7.24 19.11 2.42
N ALA A 41 -6.09 18.71 2.97
CA ALA A 41 -5.60 19.18 4.26
C ALA A 41 -4.99 20.59 4.21
N GLU A 42 -4.47 21.02 3.05
CA GLU A 42 -3.90 22.35 2.86
C GLU A 42 -4.95 23.44 2.91
N ASP A 43 -6.16 23.15 2.43
CA ASP A 43 -7.31 24.07 2.44
C ASP A 43 -7.89 24.30 3.85
N LEU A 44 -7.40 23.59 4.87
CA LEU A 44 -7.83 23.77 6.25
C LEU A 44 -7.08 24.91 6.96
N GLU A 45 -7.77 25.58 7.89
CA GLU A 45 -7.16 26.57 8.76
C GLU A 45 -5.98 25.97 9.53
N GLN A 46 -4.88 26.73 9.64
CA GLN A 46 -3.63 26.25 10.23
C GLN A 46 -3.68 26.26 11.76
N THR A 47 -4.30 25.22 12.32
CA THR A 47 -4.35 24.92 13.75
C THR A 47 -3.29 23.86 14.10
N PRO A 48 -2.99 23.64 15.40
CA PRO A 48 -2.13 22.52 15.81
C PRO A 48 -2.62 21.16 15.27
N ASP A 49 -3.93 20.94 15.22
CA ASP A 49 -4.54 19.69 14.76
C ASP A 49 -4.36 19.48 13.25
N THR A 50 -4.52 20.53 12.44
CA THR A 50 -4.31 20.42 10.98
C THR A 50 -2.84 20.27 10.61
N ARG A 51 -1.91 20.75 11.44
CA ARG A 51 -0.48 20.45 11.30
C ARG A 51 -0.15 19.00 11.61
N LEU A 52 -0.75 18.43 12.66
CA LEU A 52 -0.62 17.00 12.97
C LEU A 52 -1.16 16.13 11.85
N LEU A 53 -2.30 16.53 11.27
CA LEU A 53 -2.89 15.88 10.10
C LEU A 53 -1.90 15.86 8.93
N LYS A 54 -1.38 17.01 8.51
CA LYS A 54 -0.38 17.10 7.43
C LYS A 54 0.86 16.25 7.70
N SER A 55 1.42 16.36 8.92
CA SER A 55 2.58 15.55 9.32
C SER A 55 2.32 14.05 9.27
N SER A 56 1.09 13.62 9.53
CA SER A 56 0.70 12.20 9.47
C SER A 56 0.60 11.73 8.01
N VAL A 57 -0.03 12.52 7.14
CA VAL A 57 -0.11 12.25 5.70
C VAL A 57 1.28 12.18 5.08
N ASP A 58 2.17 13.14 5.40
CA ASP A 58 3.56 13.13 4.93
C ASP A 58 4.31 11.89 5.41
N SER A 59 4.10 11.48 6.66
CA SER A 59 4.73 10.27 7.21
C SER A 59 4.28 9.01 6.48
N ILE A 60 2.97 8.91 6.18
CA ILE A 60 2.40 7.81 5.40
C ILE A 60 2.96 7.81 3.97
N TYR A 61 2.94 8.96 3.29
CA TYR A 61 3.47 9.11 1.93
C TYR A 61 4.93 8.67 1.85
N ASN A 62 5.78 9.19 2.75
CA ASN A 62 7.20 8.86 2.79
C ASN A 62 7.45 7.36 3.07
N ALA A 63 6.61 6.72 3.90
CA ALA A 63 6.71 5.29 4.15
C ALA A 63 6.34 4.47 2.92
N ILE A 64 5.28 4.86 2.19
CA ILE A 64 4.87 4.22 0.93
C ILE A 64 5.93 4.42 -0.15
N GLU A 65 6.50 5.61 -0.27
CA GLU A 65 7.54 5.92 -1.25
C GLU A 65 8.80 5.06 -1.03
N ARG A 66 9.25 4.93 0.23
CA ARG A 66 10.38 4.04 0.57
C ARG A 66 10.09 2.59 0.20
N LEU A 67 8.88 2.11 0.49
CA LEU A 67 8.48 0.76 0.13
C LEU A 67 8.46 0.58 -1.41
N PHE A 68 7.87 1.54 -2.14
CA PHE A 68 7.86 1.54 -3.60
C PHE A 68 9.26 1.42 -4.19
N TYR A 69 10.22 2.23 -3.74
CA TYR A 69 11.57 2.16 -4.29
C TYR A 69 12.29 0.87 -3.93
N LYS A 70 12.09 0.35 -2.71
CA LYS A 70 12.60 -0.99 -2.34
C LYS A 70 12.04 -2.06 -3.24
N GLU A 71 10.75 -2.04 -3.52
CA GLU A 71 10.11 -3.02 -4.38
C GLU A 71 10.55 -2.90 -5.84
N LYS A 72 10.52 -1.68 -6.37
CA LYS A 72 10.87 -1.38 -7.76
C LYS A 72 12.33 -1.66 -8.09
N ILE A 73 13.25 -1.29 -7.20
CA ILE A 73 14.70 -1.33 -7.49
C ILE A 73 15.33 -2.64 -7.03
N VAL A 74 14.84 -3.21 -5.92
CA VAL A 74 15.50 -4.34 -5.26
C VAL A 74 14.66 -5.60 -5.36
N LEU A 75 13.45 -5.59 -4.77
CA LEU A 75 12.70 -6.83 -4.58
C LEU A 75 12.19 -7.42 -5.89
N PHE A 76 11.48 -6.66 -6.72
CA PHE A 76 10.88 -7.23 -7.93
C PHE A 76 11.94 -7.68 -8.95
N PRO A 77 13.01 -6.91 -9.21
CA PRO A 77 14.12 -7.41 -10.03
C PRO A 77 14.80 -8.66 -9.45
N TYR A 78 14.86 -8.78 -8.12
CA TYR A 78 15.34 -10.00 -7.48
C TYR A 78 14.39 -11.18 -7.71
N LEU A 79 13.09 -11.00 -7.50
CA LEU A 79 12.07 -12.04 -7.72
C LEU A 79 12.06 -12.53 -9.16
N GLU A 80 12.15 -11.63 -10.15
CA GLU A 80 12.23 -11.99 -11.58
C GLU A 80 13.42 -12.89 -11.90
N LYS A 81 14.59 -12.62 -11.30
CA LYS A 81 15.83 -13.39 -11.54
C LYS A 81 15.87 -14.71 -10.78
N HIS A 82 15.17 -14.79 -9.65
CA HIS A 82 15.30 -15.86 -8.67
C HIS A 82 14.03 -16.71 -8.55
N PHE A 83 13.31 -16.91 -9.66
CA PHE A 83 12.22 -17.87 -9.80
C PHE A 83 12.70 -19.34 -9.80
N SER A 84 13.63 -19.71 -8.90
CA SER A 84 14.14 -21.08 -8.78
C SER A 84 13.99 -21.63 -7.35
N PRO A 85 13.74 -22.94 -7.18
CA PRO A 85 13.63 -23.58 -5.87
C PRO A 85 14.85 -23.37 -4.96
N GLU A 86 16.04 -23.23 -5.54
CA GLU A 86 17.33 -23.12 -4.84
C GLU A 86 17.52 -21.78 -4.11
N THR A 87 16.79 -20.74 -4.51
CA THR A 87 16.89 -19.37 -3.96
C THR A 87 15.73 -19.01 -3.04
N ARG A 88 14.85 -19.99 -2.78
CA ARG A 88 13.62 -19.86 -2.00
C ARG A 88 13.80 -19.31 -0.57
N PRO A 89 14.79 -19.73 0.24
CA PRO A 89 14.91 -19.23 1.62
C PRO A 89 15.18 -17.72 1.69
N LYS A 90 16.07 -17.21 0.83
CA LYS A 90 16.39 -15.77 0.75
C LYS A 90 15.21 -14.96 0.22
N THR A 91 14.46 -15.54 -0.71
CA THR A 91 13.22 -14.97 -1.26
C THR A 91 12.15 -14.79 -0.19
N ILE A 92 11.95 -15.81 0.66
CA ILE A 92 10.97 -15.74 1.76
C ILE A 92 11.31 -14.61 2.74
N THR A 93 12.58 -14.47 3.15
CA THR A 93 12.98 -13.39 4.06
C THR A 93 12.73 -12.01 3.46
N ALA A 94 13.11 -11.78 2.20
CA ALA A 94 12.91 -10.49 1.55
C ALA A 94 11.42 -10.13 1.39
N ILE A 95 10.58 -11.13 1.09
CA ILE A 95 9.12 -10.97 1.01
C ILE A 95 8.54 -10.65 2.39
N HIS A 96 8.94 -11.36 3.45
CA HIS A 96 8.47 -11.07 4.81
C HIS A 96 8.80 -9.64 5.24
N THR A 97 10.02 -9.16 4.98
CA THR A 97 10.38 -7.76 5.27
C THR A 97 9.48 -6.78 4.52
N ALA A 98 9.17 -7.02 3.25
CA ALA A 98 8.27 -6.16 2.49
C ALA A 98 6.82 -6.20 3.02
N LEU A 99 6.35 -7.38 3.46
CA LEU A 99 5.04 -7.53 4.10
C LEU A 99 4.97 -6.80 5.45
N GLU A 100 6.01 -6.91 6.28
CA GLU A 100 6.10 -6.18 7.55
C GLU A 100 6.09 -4.66 7.35
N GLU A 101 6.80 -4.17 6.34
CA GLU A 101 6.77 -2.74 5.98
C GLU A 101 5.38 -2.30 5.52
N GLY A 102 4.70 -3.11 4.71
CA GLY A 102 3.30 -2.88 4.33
C GLY A 102 2.37 -2.86 5.54
N SER A 103 2.50 -3.82 6.45
CA SER A 103 1.71 -3.89 7.69
C SER A 103 1.92 -2.64 8.56
N ARG A 104 3.15 -2.14 8.65
CA ARG A 104 3.45 -0.90 9.38
C ARG A 104 2.73 0.30 8.76
N ILE A 105 2.71 0.40 7.43
CA ILE A 105 1.98 1.48 6.73
C ILE A 105 0.48 1.34 6.97
N THR A 106 -0.08 0.13 6.88
CA THR A 106 -1.50 -0.11 7.21
C THR A 106 -1.85 0.39 8.61
N LYS A 107 -1.02 0.08 9.62
CA LYS A 107 -1.22 0.61 10.98
C LYS A 107 -1.20 2.14 11.04
N MET A 108 -0.32 2.79 10.27
CA MET A 108 -0.30 4.27 10.20
C MET A 108 -1.57 4.82 9.57
N THR A 109 -2.07 4.18 8.50
CA THR A 109 -3.32 4.52 7.84
C THR A 109 -4.52 4.33 8.78
N ASP A 110 -4.56 3.23 9.54
CA ASP A 110 -5.64 2.95 10.50
C ASP A 110 -5.63 3.97 11.65
N LEU A 111 -4.46 4.29 12.20
CA LEU A 111 -4.34 5.34 13.24
C LEU A 111 -4.81 6.71 12.72
N PHE A 112 -4.50 7.03 11.46
CA PHE A 112 -4.97 8.25 10.84
C PHE A 112 -6.50 8.26 10.65
N LYS A 113 -7.09 7.13 10.26
CA LYS A 113 -8.55 6.95 10.17
C LYS A 113 -9.26 7.16 11.50
N ASP A 114 -8.72 6.55 12.56
CA ASP A 114 -9.24 6.69 13.92
C ASP A 114 -9.18 8.15 14.38
N TRP A 115 -8.06 8.82 14.08
CA TRP A 115 -7.88 10.23 14.38
C TRP A 115 -8.88 11.12 13.63
N LEU A 116 -9.09 10.91 12.33
CA LEU A 116 -10.09 11.65 11.54
C LEU A 116 -11.49 11.51 12.15
N SER A 117 -11.83 10.29 12.57
CA SER A 117 -13.13 9.98 13.18
C SER A 117 -13.28 10.68 14.54
N ALA A 118 -12.24 10.64 15.38
CA ALA A 118 -12.23 11.28 16.70
C ALA A 118 -12.27 12.82 16.62
N ALA A 119 -11.66 13.40 15.58
CA ALA A 119 -11.67 14.83 15.31
C ALA A 119 -13.01 15.34 14.73
N GLY A 120 -14.02 14.47 14.58
CA GLY A 120 -15.36 14.84 14.12
C GLY A 120 -15.45 15.12 12.61
N PHE A 121 -14.47 14.65 11.83
CA PHE A 121 -14.52 14.75 10.38
C PHE A 121 -15.48 13.69 9.80
N GLU A 122 -16.76 14.04 9.60
CA GLU A 122 -17.76 13.15 8.98
C GLU A 122 -17.99 13.45 7.49
N ALA A 123 -18.13 12.40 6.68
CA ALA A 123 -18.47 12.53 5.25
C ALA A 123 -19.92 13.05 5.05
N GLY A 124 -20.10 14.09 4.22
CA GLY A 124 -21.44 14.52 3.75
C GLY A 124 -21.91 15.91 4.22
N GLY A 125 -21.15 16.97 3.95
CA GLY A 125 -21.58 18.36 4.20
C GLY A 125 -20.68 19.36 3.49
N THR A 126 -21.09 20.63 3.47
CA THR A 126 -20.58 21.67 2.55
C THR A 126 -19.38 22.49 3.06
N MET A 127 -18.76 22.11 4.18
CA MET A 127 -17.59 22.81 4.73
C MET A 127 -16.25 22.22 4.23
N PRO A 128 -15.19 23.03 4.05
CA PRO A 128 -13.86 22.59 3.56
C PRO A 128 -13.25 21.45 4.39
N GLY A 129 -13.61 21.33 5.67
CA GLY A 129 -13.25 20.20 6.53
C GLY A 129 -13.64 18.82 6.00
N LYS A 130 -14.66 18.71 5.14
CA LYS A 130 -15.20 17.40 4.72
C LYS A 130 -14.56 16.79 3.47
N GLN A 131 -13.61 17.47 2.84
CA GLN A 131 -12.87 16.92 1.70
C GLN A 131 -11.82 15.88 2.14
N VAL A 132 -11.22 16.06 3.32
CA VAL A 132 -10.19 15.15 3.85
C VAL A 132 -10.73 13.72 4.04
N PRO A 133 -11.90 13.47 4.67
CA PRO A 133 -12.46 12.12 4.76
C PRO A 133 -12.78 11.47 3.42
N VAL A 134 -13.22 12.27 2.43
CA VAL A 134 -13.54 11.76 1.10
C VAL A 134 -12.25 11.30 0.41
N ALA A 135 -11.26 12.19 0.32
CA ALA A 135 -9.95 11.88 -0.25
C ALA A 135 -9.27 10.71 0.48
N PHE A 136 -9.42 10.64 1.81
CA PHE A 136 -8.85 9.56 2.61
C PHE A 136 -9.49 8.21 2.32
N ARG A 137 -10.80 8.13 2.06
CA ARG A 137 -11.44 6.87 1.64
C ARG A 137 -10.92 6.38 0.30
N ASP A 138 -10.70 7.28 -0.65
CA ASP A 138 -10.14 6.93 -1.95
C ASP A 138 -8.70 6.42 -1.80
N PHE A 139 -7.91 7.06 -0.95
CA PHE A 139 -6.57 6.60 -0.57
C PHE A 139 -6.59 5.23 0.12
N GLU A 140 -7.46 5.04 1.12
CA GLU A 140 -7.61 3.78 1.85
C GLU A 140 -7.96 2.64 0.88
N SER A 141 -8.90 2.87 -0.03
CA SER A 141 -9.29 1.88 -1.04
C SER A 141 -8.13 1.53 -1.97
N ALA A 142 -7.38 2.52 -2.47
CA ALA A 142 -6.21 2.29 -3.30
C ALA A 142 -5.10 1.53 -2.56
N TRP A 143 -4.87 1.85 -1.28
CA TRP A 143 -3.90 1.17 -0.44
C TRP A 143 -4.29 -0.29 -0.19
N GLN A 144 -5.54 -0.57 0.15
CA GLN A 144 -6.05 -1.94 0.33
C GLN A 144 -5.94 -2.77 -0.95
N GLU A 145 -6.23 -2.18 -2.11
CA GLU A 145 -6.09 -2.83 -3.40
C GLU A 145 -4.63 -3.18 -3.70
N LEU A 146 -3.69 -2.27 -3.44
CA LEU A 146 -2.25 -2.52 -3.55
C LEU A 146 -1.82 -3.67 -2.62
N CYS A 147 -2.21 -3.63 -1.35
CA CYS A 147 -1.88 -4.66 -0.36
C CYS A 147 -2.37 -6.05 -0.80
N ARG A 148 -3.63 -6.16 -1.22
CA ARG A 148 -4.20 -7.42 -1.71
C ARG A 148 -3.43 -7.98 -2.91
N ASN A 149 -3.06 -7.14 -3.87
CA ASN A 149 -2.28 -7.59 -5.03
C ASN A 149 -0.86 -8.02 -4.64
N ARG A 150 -0.22 -7.33 -3.70
CA ARG A 150 1.08 -7.71 -3.14
C ARG A 150 1.00 -9.05 -2.40
N GLU A 151 -0.01 -9.23 -1.55
CA GLU A 151 -0.24 -10.50 -0.83
C GLU A 151 -0.49 -11.67 -1.79
N ASN A 152 -1.37 -11.48 -2.80
CA ASN A 152 -1.61 -12.48 -3.83
C ASN A 152 -0.33 -12.87 -4.56
N MET A 153 0.49 -11.88 -4.94
CA MET A 153 1.78 -12.12 -5.59
C MET A 153 2.74 -12.89 -4.67
N PHE A 154 2.91 -12.43 -3.42
CA PHE A 154 3.84 -13.02 -2.46
C PHE A 154 3.45 -14.43 -2.03
N SER A 155 2.15 -14.75 -1.99
CA SER A 155 1.66 -16.11 -1.72
C SER A 155 2.13 -17.14 -2.76
N SER A 156 2.51 -16.69 -3.97
CA SER A 156 3.10 -17.58 -4.98
C SER A 156 4.54 -18.01 -4.65
N PHE A 157 5.18 -17.37 -3.66
CA PHE A 157 6.54 -17.67 -3.21
C PHE A 157 6.59 -18.28 -1.80
N THR A 158 5.60 -17.97 -0.97
CA THR A 158 5.48 -18.45 0.42
C THR A 158 4.37 -19.50 0.50
N PRO A 159 4.69 -20.80 0.68
CA PRO A 159 3.69 -21.86 0.83
C PRO A 159 2.92 -21.76 2.15
#